data_AF-A0A428PWC3-F1
#
_entry.id   AF-A0A428PWC3-F1
#
_cell.length_a   1.000
_cell.length_b   1.000
_cell.length_c   1.000
_cell.angle_alpha   90.00
_cell.angle_beta   90.00
_cell.angle_gamma   90.00
#
_symmetry.space_group_name_H-M   'P 1'
#
loop_
_entity.id
_entity.type
_entity.pdbx_description
1 polymer ?
#
loop_
_entity_poly.entity_id
_entity_poly.type
_entity_poly.pdbx_seq_one_letter_code
_entity_poly.pdbx_strand_id
1 'polypeptide(L)'
;MSAPSGNAGWAQLRQQARTLETQTENLFHTTEKKLEELLQKRETVIDQLARLLDSEAALTSSALKQNNLSLLREKLSGHKRDLARLRSTLQQARDRANLLTNVRSDINEYRQNNPEAAEADYMLEERNRIDNSHNMADSVLSQAYAVNDSFNLQRETLASINRRITHAASQVPGINTLITRISAKKRRDGIIMGGFIAFCFILFFFLS
;
A
#
# COMPACT_ATOMS: atom_id res chain seq x y z
N MET A 1 -25.37 -43.61 -11.65
CA MET A 1 -25.73 -42.87 -10.42
C MET A 1 -25.16 -41.47 -10.56
N SER A 2 -26.03 -40.48 -10.42
CA SER A 2 -25.87 -39.06 -10.74
C SER A 2 -24.75 -38.36 -9.99
N ALA A 3 -24.03 -37.46 -10.65
CA ALA A 3 -23.24 -36.40 -10.01
C ALA A 3 -23.97 -35.06 -10.17
N PRO A 4 -24.74 -34.57 -9.17
CA PRO A 4 -25.41 -33.28 -9.25
C PRO A 4 -25.04 -32.37 -8.06
N SER A 5 -23.75 -32.07 -7.82
CA SER A 5 -23.35 -31.19 -6.70
C SER A 5 -22.68 -29.87 -7.13
N GLY A 6 -21.90 -29.85 -8.20
CA GLY A 6 -21.18 -28.63 -8.63
C GLY A 6 -22.09 -27.51 -9.15
N ASN A 7 -23.07 -27.85 -10.00
CA ASN A 7 -23.99 -26.86 -10.59
C ASN A 7 -24.98 -26.29 -9.56
N ALA A 8 -25.39 -27.09 -8.57
CA ALA A 8 -26.29 -26.66 -7.50
C ALA A 8 -25.60 -25.64 -6.57
N GLY A 9 -24.34 -25.88 -6.21
CA GLY A 9 -23.54 -24.97 -5.38
C GLY A 9 -23.26 -23.63 -6.08
N TRP A 10 -22.92 -23.65 -7.38
CA TRP A 10 -22.70 -22.43 -8.15
C TRP A 10 -23.98 -21.58 -8.30
N ALA A 11 -25.11 -22.22 -8.57
CA ALA A 11 -26.41 -21.54 -8.64
C ALA A 11 -26.75 -20.86 -7.30
N GLN A 12 -26.51 -21.53 -6.17
CA GLN A 12 -26.70 -20.97 -4.83
C GLN A 12 -25.77 -19.77 -4.55
N LEU A 13 -24.48 -19.88 -4.87
CA LEU A 13 -23.53 -18.78 -4.70
C LEU A 13 -23.86 -17.57 -5.58
N ARG A 14 -24.31 -17.80 -6.82
CA ARG A 14 -24.76 -16.72 -7.71
C ARG A 14 -25.99 -16.02 -7.16
N GLN A 15 -26.95 -16.78 -6.62
CA GLN A 15 -28.12 -16.20 -5.97
C GLN A 15 -27.72 -15.39 -4.73
N GLN A 16 -26.80 -15.89 -3.91
CA GLN A 16 -26.27 -15.18 -2.75
C GLN A 16 -25.52 -13.89 -3.15
N ALA A 17 -24.73 -13.91 -4.22
CA ALA A 17 -24.08 -12.71 -4.74
C ALA A 17 -25.11 -11.66 -5.18
N ARG A 18 -26.17 -12.06 -5.89
CA ARG A 18 -27.25 -11.15 -6.29
C ARG A 18 -28.02 -10.58 -5.11
N THR A 19 -28.29 -11.39 -4.08
CA THR A 19 -28.95 -10.86 -2.88
C THR A 19 -28.07 -9.86 -2.15
N LEU A 20 -26.77 -10.15 -2.02
CA LEU A 20 -25.81 -9.18 -1.47
C LEU A 20 -25.73 -7.90 -2.31
N GLU A 21 -25.69 -8.00 -3.65
CA GLU A 21 -25.75 -6.83 -4.54
C GLU A 21 -26.98 -5.97 -4.27
N THR A 22 -28.18 -6.58 -4.18
CA THR A 22 -29.41 -5.82 -3.87
C THR A 22 -29.40 -5.20 -2.47
N GLN A 23 -28.82 -5.88 -1.47
CA GLN A 23 -28.69 -5.32 -0.11
C GLN A 23 -27.74 -4.12 -0.10
N THR A 24 -26.61 -4.25 -0.77
CA THR A 24 -25.63 -3.18 -0.95
C THR A 24 -26.26 -1.99 -1.66
N GLU A 25 -27.06 -2.21 -2.71
CA GLU A 25 -27.75 -1.16 -3.44
C GLU A 25 -28.78 -0.40 -2.58
N ASN A 26 -29.58 -1.14 -1.82
CA ASN A 26 -30.54 -0.55 -0.87
C ASN A 26 -29.85 0.25 0.22
N LEU A 27 -28.70 -0.24 0.73
CA LEU A 27 -27.91 0.47 1.70
C LEU A 27 -27.37 1.77 1.11
N PHE A 28 -26.82 1.74 -0.10
CA PHE A 28 -26.33 2.92 -0.79
C PHE A 28 -27.42 3.98 -0.96
N HIS A 29 -28.59 3.62 -1.47
CA HIS A 29 -29.72 4.54 -1.60
C HIS A 29 -30.16 5.13 -0.25
N THR A 30 -30.16 4.31 0.81
CA THR A 30 -30.52 4.79 2.14
C THR A 30 -29.46 5.76 2.67
N THR A 31 -28.18 5.49 2.45
CA THR A 31 -27.10 6.40 2.86
C THR A 31 -27.10 7.71 2.06
N GLU A 32 -27.40 7.64 0.76
CA GLU A 32 -27.52 8.82 -0.10
C GLU A 32 -28.63 9.75 0.41
N LYS A 33 -29.83 9.21 0.69
CA LYS A 33 -30.94 9.97 1.27
C LYS A 33 -30.57 10.60 2.61
N LYS A 34 -29.90 9.86 3.50
CA LYS A 34 -29.43 10.39 4.78
C LYS A 34 -28.44 11.55 4.60
N LEU A 35 -27.55 11.48 3.60
CA LEU A 35 -26.64 12.57 3.28
C LEU A 35 -27.38 13.80 2.76
N GLU A 36 -28.36 13.62 1.87
CA GLU A 36 -29.21 14.70 1.37
C GLU A 36 -29.95 15.39 2.52
N GLU A 37 -30.58 14.64 3.41
CA GLU A 37 -31.26 15.16 4.60
C GLU A 37 -30.31 15.94 5.53
N LEU A 38 -29.10 15.42 5.77
CA LEU A 38 -28.11 16.11 6.60
C LEU A 38 -27.61 17.40 5.96
N LEU A 39 -27.40 17.41 4.64
CA LEU A 39 -27.01 18.61 3.92
C LEU A 39 -28.13 19.65 3.94
N GLN A 40 -29.39 19.23 3.81
CA GLN A 40 -30.55 20.11 3.91
C GLN A 40 -30.70 20.70 5.32
N LYS A 41 -30.56 19.88 6.37
CA LYS A 41 -30.53 20.37 7.77
C LYS A 41 -29.39 21.35 8.01
N ARG A 42 -28.23 21.12 7.42
CA ARG A 42 -27.09 22.03 7.53
C ARG A 42 -27.35 23.35 6.80
N GLU A 43 -28.01 23.32 5.66
CA GLU A 43 -28.45 24.50 4.92
C GLU A 43 -29.41 25.36 5.75
N THR A 44 -30.43 24.76 6.35
CA THR A 44 -31.39 25.50 7.18
C THR A 44 -30.72 26.16 8.40
N VAL A 45 -29.79 25.46 9.06
CA VAL A 45 -29.03 26.03 10.19
C VAL A 45 -28.11 27.17 9.74
N ILE A 46 -27.44 27.04 8.59
CA ILE A 46 -26.60 28.11 8.03
C ILE A 46 -27.45 29.33 7.67
N ASP A 47 -28.64 29.14 7.14
CA ASP A 47 -29.57 30.24 6.82
C ASP A 47 -30.12 30.92 8.08
N GLN A 48 -30.41 30.15 9.14
CA GLN A 48 -30.76 30.72 10.44
C GLN A 48 -29.61 31.54 11.02
N LEU A 49 -28.38 31.03 10.94
CA LEU A 49 -27.18 31.75 11.39
C LEU A 49 -26.97 33.04 10.60
N ALA A 50 -27.22 33.02 9.29
CA ALA A 50 -27.16 34.21 8.45
C ALA A 50 -28.18 35.26 8.86
N ARG A 51 -29.44 34.87 9.08
CA ARG A 51 -30.51 35.78 9.53
C ARG A 51 -30.20 36.41 10.89
N LEU A 52 -29.67 35.64 11.83
CA LEU A 52 -29.24 36.16 13.14
C LEU A 52 -28.12 37.18 12.97
N LEU A 53 -27.14 36.88 12.12
CA LEU A 53 -26.01 37.78 11.86
C LEU A 53 -26.44 39.09 11.19
N ASP A 54 -27.47 39.06 10.34
CA ASP A 54 -28.06 40.26 9.72
C ASP A 54 -28.95 41.05 10.68
N SER A 55 -29.56 40.39 11.67
CA SER A 55 -30.49 41.03 12.63
C SER A 55 -29.79 41.84 13.74
N GLU A 56 -28.53 41.54 14.04
CA GLU A 56 -27.79 42.17 15.14
C GLU A 56 -26.60 42.95 14.60
N ALA A 57 -26.73 44.27 14.48
CA ALA A 57 -25.72 45.16 13.88
C ALA A 57 -24.32 45.04 14.52
N ALA A 58 -24.25 44.73 15.82
CA ALA A 58 -23.01 44.46 16.54
C ALA A 58 -22.31 43.16 16.06
N LEU A 59 -23.09 42.15 15.67
CA LEU A 59 -22.56 40.90 15.11
C LEU A 59 -22.19 41.06 13.63
N THR A 60 -22.99 41.81 12.85
CA THR A 60 -22.74 42.08 11.43
C THR A 60 -21.39 42.78 11.20
N SER A 61 -21.01 43.70 12.10
CA SER A 61 -19.75 44.44 12.07
C SER A 61 -18.51 43.55 12.29
N SER A 62 -18.70 42.33 12.84
CA SER A 62 -17.60 41.39 13.06
C SER A 62 -17.19 40.69 11.76
N ALA A 63 -16.11 41.17 11.14
CA ALA A 63 -15.53 40.58 9.94
C ALA A 63 -15.23 39.06 10.08
N LEU A 64 -14.84 38.62 11.28
CA LEU A 64 -14.59 37.20 11.57
C LEU A 64 -15.88 36.35 11.48
N LYS A 65 -17.01 36.84 12.00
CA LYS A 65 -18.29 36.11 11.96
C LYS A 65 -18.84 36.00 10.54
N GLN A 66 -18.72 37.09 9.76
CA GLN A 66 -19.07 37.10 8.35
C GLN A 66 -18.20 36.12 7.52
N ASN A 67 -16.89 36.10 7.76
CA ASN A 67 -15.98 35.17 7.09
C ASN A 67 -16.27 33.69 7.45
N ASN A 68 -16.58 33.41 8.71
CA ASN A 68 -16.96 32.05 9.13
C ASN A 68 -18.25 31.60 8.44
N LEU A 69 -19.26 32.46 8.33
CA LEU A 69 -20.50 32.16 7.60
C LEU A 69 -20.24 31.89 6.12
N SER A 70 -19.40 32.70 5.45
CA SER A 70 -19.04 32.45 4.05
C SER A 70 -18.33 31.12 3.87
N LEU A 71 -17.40 30.76 4.77
CA LEU A 71 -16.71 29.47 4.75
C LEU A 71 -17.68 28.30 4.95
N LEU A 72 -18.65 28.42 5.88
CA LEU A 72 -19.66 27.40 6.11
C LEU A 72 -20.52 27.16 4.87
N ARG A 73 -20.92 28.23 4.17
CA ARG A 73 -21.65 28.16 2.88
C ARG A 73 -20.82 27.53 1.78
N GLU A 74 -19.56 27.92 1.65
CA GLU A 74 -18.64 27.35 0.67
C GLU A 74 -18.46 25.84 0.89
N LYS A 75 -18.21 25.42 2.14
CA LYS A 75 -18.07 24.00 2.49
C LYS A 75 -19.36 23.21 2.26
N LEU A 76 -20.53 23.81 2.51
CA LEU A 76 -21.82 23.18 2.18
C LEU A 76 -21.96 22.98 0.66
N SER A 77 -21.68 24.01 -0.13
CA SER A 77 -21.70 23.96 -1.59
C SER A 77 -20.70 22.94 -2.15
N GLY A 78 -19.50 22.86 -1.55
CA GLY A 78 -18.50 21.81 -1.85
C GLY A 78 -19.09 20.41 -1.67
N HIS A 79 -19.63 20.11 -0.48
CA HIS A 79 -20.19 18.79 -0.20
C HIS A 79 -21.41 18.44 -1.09
N LYS A 80 -22.26 19.41 -1.44
CA LYS A 80 -23.37 19.20 -2.40
C LYS A 80 -22.85 18.81 -3.79
N ARG A 81 -21.79 19.48 -4.27
CA ARG A 81 -21.14 19.14 -5.55
C ARG A 81 -20.48 17.76 -5.50
N ASP A 82 -19.85 17.41 -4.39
CA ASP A 82 -19.21 16.10 -4.23
C ASP A 82 -20.23 14.97 -4.22
N LEU A 83 -21.38 15.16 -3.56
CA LEU A 83 -22.48 14.20 -3.60
C LEU A 83 -22.99 13.98 -5.03
N ALA A 84 -23.21 15.07 -5.78
CA ALA A 84 -23.64 14.97 -7.18
C ALA A 84 -22.60 14.27 -8.07
N ARG A 85 -21.30 14.54 -7.87
CA ARG A 85 -20.21 13.86 -8.57
C ARG A 85 -20.20 12.36 -8.24
N LEU A 86 -20.23 12.01 -6.96
CA LEU A 86 -20.27 10.61 -6.49
C LEU A 86 -21.44 9.85 -7.11
N ARG A 87 -22.62 10.47 -7.15
CA ARG A 87 -23.81 9.90 -7.81
C ARG A 87 -23.57 9.62 -9.29
N SER A 88 -22.97 10.57 -10.02
CA SER A 88 -22.66 10.39 -11.44
C SER A 88 -21.62 9.29 -11.69
N THR A 89 -20.56 9.21 -10.89
CA THR A 89 -19.53 8.18 -10.99
C THR A 89 -20.10 6.81 -10.70
N LEU A 90 -20.97 6.70 -9.69
CA LEU A 90 -21.64 5.45 -9.35
C LEU A 90 -22.58 5.01 -10.47
N GLN A 91 -23.34 5.93 -11.05
CA GLN A 91 -24.20 5.64 -12.19
C GLN A 91 -23.39 5.13 -13.39
N GLN A 92 -22.28 5.79 -13.74
CA GLN A 92 -21.39 5.34 -14.81
C GLN A 92 -20.79 3.96 -14.54
N ALA A 93 -20.40 3.68 -13.29
CA ALA A 93 -19.88 2.37 -12.90
C ALA A 93 -20.95 1.28 -13.05
N ARG A 94 -22.21 1.58 -12.68
CA ARG A 94 -23.36 0.68 -12.86
C ARG A 94 -23.66 0.44 -14.34
N ASP A 95 -23.74 1.50 -15.14
CA ASP A 95 -24.00 1.40 -16.58
C ASP A 95 -22.89 0.56 -17.25
N ARG A 96 -21.63 0.78 -16.88
CA ARG A 96 -20.50 -0.04 -17.35
C ARG A 96 -20.65 -1.51 -16.93
N ALA A 97 -21.02 -1.79 -15.68
CA ALA A 97 -21.21 -3.16 -15.21
C ALA A 97 -22.36 -3.88 -15.95
N ASN A 98 -23.46 -3.17 -16.20
CA ASN A 98 -24.61 -3.67 -16.96
C ASN A 98 -24.24 -3.95 -18.42
N LEU A 99 -23.53 -3.01 -19.07
CA LEU A 99 -23.04 -3.18 -20.44
C LEU A 99 -22.08 -4.37 -20.54
N LEU A 100 -21.11 -4.51 -19.63
CA LEU A 100 -20.16 -5.62 -19.67
C LEU A 100 -20.82 -6.97 -19.41
N THR A 101 -21.86 -7.03 -18.59
CA THR A 101 -22.58 -8.28 -18.32
C THR A 101 -23.37 -8.73 -19.56
N ASN A 102 -24.08 -7.81 -20.21
CA ASN A 102 -24.86 -8.09 -21.42
C ASN A 102 -23.95 -8.39 -22.62
N VAL A 103 -22.89 -7.60 -22.83
CA VAL A 103 -21.91 -7.86 -23.89
C VAL A 103 -21.23 -9.21 -23.69
N ARG A 104 -20.95 -9.61 -22.45
CA ARG A 104 -20.33 -10.91 -22.18
C ARG A 104 -21.28 -12.08 -22.39
N SER A 105 -22.59 -11.93 -22.13
CA SER A 105 -23.57 -12.95 -22.53
C SER A 105 -23.67 -13.04 -24.04
N ASP A 106 -23.75 -11.91 -24.74
CA ASP A 106 -23.91 -11.88 -26.19
C ASP A 106 -22.67 -12.42 -26.92
N ILE A 107 -21.47 -12.10 -26.45
CA ILE A 107 -20.21 -12.66 -26.96
C ILE A 107 -20.16 -14.18 -26.72
N ASN A 108 -20.57 -14.65 -25.54
CA ASN A 108 -20.58 -16.08 -25.25
C ASN A 108 -21.59 -16.82 -26.13
N GLU A 109 -22.77 -16.23 -26.36
CA GLU A 109 -23.79 -16.78 -27.25
C GLU A 109 -23.32 -16.78 -28.71
N TYR A 110 -22.72 -15.69 -29.18
CA TYR A 110 -22.10 -15.62 -30.52
C TYR A 110 -21.01 -16.69 -30.68
N ARG A 111 -20.14 -16.87 -29.68
CA ARG A 111 -19.09 -17.91 -29.70
C ARG A 111 -19.66 -19.33 -29.70
N GLN A 112 -20.78 -19.57 -29.02
CA GLN A 112 -21.47 -20.86 -29.05
C GLN A 112 -22.11 -21.14 -30.41
N ASN A 113 -22.66 -20.10 -31.06
CA ASN A 113 -23.31 -20.22 -32.37
C ASN A 113 -22.31 -20.29 -33.53
N ASN A 114 -21.09 -19.75 -33.36
CA ASN A 114 -20.03 -19.73 -34.37
C ASN A 114 -18.70 -20.28 -33.81
N PRO A 115 -18.56 -21.62 -33.67
CA PRO A 115 -17.39 -22.24 -33.05
C PRO A 115 -16.08 -21.99 -33.82
N GLU A 116 -16.12 -21.92 -35.15
CA GLU A 116 -14.94 -21.67 -35.99
C GLU A 116 -14.35 -20.26 -35.79
N ALA A 117 -15.21 -19.25 -35.67
CA ALA A 117 -14.78 -17.88 -35.38
C ALA A 117 -14.28 -17.74 -33.92
N ALA A 118 -14.91 -18.46 -32.98
CA ALA A 118 -14.48 -18.48 -31.58
C ALA A 118 -13.09 -19.11 -31.41
N GLU A 119 -12.77 -20.16 -32.18
CA GLU A 119 -11.45 -20.78 -32.19
C GLU A 119 -10.38 -19.83 -32.77
N ALA A 120 -10.68 -19.13 -33.87
CA ALA A 120 -9.77 -18.14 -34.45
C ALA A 120 -9.46 -16.98 -33.48
N ASP A 121 -10.48 -16.43 -32.81
CA ASP A 121 -10.31 -15.41 -31.77
C ASP A 121 -9.46 -15.92 -30.60
N TYR A 122 -9.69 -17.17 -30.17
CA TYR A 122 -8.90 -17.79 -29.11
C TYR A 122 -7.42 -17.94 -29.52
N MET A 123 -7.14 -18.36 -30.75
CA MET A 123 -5.77 -18.48 -31.25
C MET A 123 -5.06 -17.12 -31.33
N LEU A 124 -5.77 -16.05 -31.73
CA LEU A 124 -5.22 -14.69 -31.75
C LEU A 124 -4.94 -14.17 -30.34
N GLU A 125 -5.85 -14.40 -29.39
CA GLU A 125 -5.64 -14.01 -28.00
C GLU A 125 -4.49 -14.79 -27.35
N GLU A 126 -4.35 -16.08 -27.67
CA GLU A 126 -3.23 -16.88 -27.17
C GLU A 126 -1.90 -16.38 -27.74
N ARG A 127 -1.86 -15.97 -29.01
CA ARG A 127 -0.69 -15.30 -29.58
C ARG A 127 -0.35 -14.01 -28.80
N ASN A 128 -1.33 -13.16 -28.52
CA ASN A 128 -1.11 -11.94 -27.74
C ASN A 128 -0.58 -12.25 -26.33
N ARG A 129 -1.09 -13.30 -25.67
CA ARG A 129 -0.58 -13.77 -24.36
C ARG A 129 0.87 -14.24 -24.46
N ILE A 130 1.22 -14.99 -25.50
CA ILE A 130 2.59 -15.45 -25.76
C ILE A 130 3.51 -14.25 -26.00
N ASP A 131 3.13 -13.30 -26.85
CA ASP A 131 3.92 -12.11 -27.17
C ASP A 131 4.17 -11.27 -25.90
N ASN A 132 3.15 -11.07 -25.06
CA ASN A 132 3.29 -10.39 -23.78
C ASN A 132 4.22 -11.14 -22.81
N SER A 133 4.10 -12.46 -22.74
CA SER A 133 4.99 -13.30 -21.93
C SER A 133 6.43 -13.25 -22.42
N HIS A 134 6.65 -13.18 -23.73
CA HIS A 134 7.97 -13.06 -24.33
C HIS A 134 8.61 -11.72 -23.96
N ASN A 135 7.87 -10.61 -24.11
CA ASN A 135 8.35 -9.29 -23.71
C ASN A 135 8.71 -9.23 -22.22
N MET A 136 7.96 -9.91 -21.36
CA MET A 136 8.28 -10.02 -19.94
C MET A 136 9.57 -10.81 -19.71
N ALA A 137 9.75 -11.94 -20.40
CA ALA A 137 10.97 -12.73 -20.32
C ALA A 137 12.21 -11.91 -20.78
N ASP A 138 12.09 -11.15 -21.86
CA ASP A 138 13.14 -10.26 -22.36
C ASP A 138 13.47 -9.15 -21.33
N SER A 139 12.46 -8.57 -20.68
CA SER A 139 12.67 -7.59 -19.62
C SER A 139 13.42 -8.20 -18.43
N VAL A 140 13.08 -9.42 -18.01
CA VAL A 140 13.76 -10.12 -16.91
C VAL A 140 15.19 -10.47 -17.30
N LEU A 141 15.42 -10.91 -18.54
CA LEU A 141 16.75 -11.22 -19.05
C LEU A 141 17.64 -9.96 -19.11
N SER A 142 17.09 -8.86 -19.63
CA SER A 142 17.77 -7.55 -19.65
C SER A 142 18.11 -7.09 -18.23
N GLN A 143 17.19 -7.23 -17.28
CA GLN A 143 17.43 -6.90 -15.88
C GLN A 143 18.53 -7.78 -15.27
N ALA A 144 18.53 -9.08 -15.57
CA ALA A 144 19.57 -10.00 -15.12
C ALA A 144 20.97 -9.64 -15.66
N TYR A 145 21.07 -9.22 -16.93
CA TYR A 145 22.32 -8.72 -17.50
C TYR A 145 22.79 -7.44 -16.81
N ALA A 146 21.91 -6.47 -16.58
CA ALA A 146 22.24 -5.24 -15.87
C ALA A 146 22.72 -5.51 -14.43
N VAL A 147 22.09 -6.48 -13.75
CA VAL A 147 22.50 -6.91 -12.40
C VAL A 147 23.88 -7.58 -12.44
N ASN A 148 24.14 -8.46 -13.42
CA ASN A 148 25.47 -9.10 -13.57
C ASN A 148 26.58 -8.06 -13.76
N ASP A 149 26.34 -7.07 -14.64
CA ASP A 149 27.28 -5.97 -14.86
C ASP A 149 27.49 -5.15 -13.57
N SER A 150 26.41 -4.85 -12.84
CA SER A 150 26.51 -4.17 -11.55
C SER A 150 27.33 -4.95 -10.51
N PHE A 151 27.27 -6.29 -10.51
CA PHE A 151 28.10 -7.12 -9.63
C PHE A 151 29.58 -7.10 -10.03
N ASN A 152 29.88 -7.07 -11.33
CA ASN A 152 31.25 -6.92 -11.80
C ASN A 152 31.84 -5.57 -11.40
N LEU A 153 31.07 -4.48 -11.56
CA LEU A 153 31.46 -3.15 -11.10
C LEU A 153 31.63 -3.11 -9.57
N GLN A 154 30.69 -3.69 -8.81
CA GLN A 154 30.81 -3.80 -7.35
C GLN A 154 32.04 -4.59 -6.90
N ARG A 155 32.43 -5.64 -7.64
CA ARG A 155 33.66 -6.39 -7.34
C ARG A 155 34.91 -5.52 -7.52
N GLU A 156 34.96 -4.69 -8.56
CA GLU A 156 36.04 -3.74 -8.78
C GLU A 156 36.09 -2.68 -7.66
N THR A 157 34.93 -2.14 -7.27
CA THR A 157 34.88 -1.17 -6.17
C THR A 157 35.32 -1.78 -4.84
N LEU A 158 34.89 -3.00 -4.51
CA LEU A 158 35.34 -3.72 -3.31
C LEU A 158 36.85 -3.99 -3.32
N ALA A 159 37.41 -4.35 -4.48
CA ALA A 159 38.87 -4.50 -4.62
C ALA A 159 39.59 -3.16 -4.40
N SER A 160 39.03 -2.05 -4.90
CA SER A 160 39.58 -0.70 -4.68
C SER A 160 39.50 -0.28 -3.20
N ILE A 161 38.40 -0.60 -2.52
CA ILE A 161 38.21 -0.35 -1.09
C ILE A 161 39.23 -1.15 -0.29
N ASN A 162 39.40 -2.44 -0.61
CA ASN A 162 40.39 -3.30 0.05
C ASN A 162 41.80 -2.70 -0.11
N ARG A 163 42.20 -2.32 -1.33
CA ARG A 163 43.49 -1.64 -1.60
C ARG A 163 43.64 -0.35 -0.78
N ARG A 164 42.59 0.50 -0.70
CA ARG A 164 42.60 1.74 0.09
C ARG A 164 42.68 1.47 1.60
N ILE A 165 41.98 0.46 2.11
CA ILE A 165 42.06 0.05 3.51
C ILE A 165 43.47 -0.43 3.84
N THR A 166 44.06 -1.30 3.02
CA THR A 166 45.45 -1.74 3.18
C THR A 166 46.41 -0.55 3.14
N HIS A 167 46.20 0.40 2.23
CA HIS A 167 47.04 1.60 2.14
C HIS A 167 46.89 2.52 3.36
N ALA A 168 45.66 2.77 3.84
CA ALA A 168 45.40 3.53 5.05
C ALA A 168 46.01 2.85 6.29
N ALA A 169 45.89 1.53 6.40
CA ALA A 169 46.54 0.76 7.46
C ALA A 169 48.08 0.88 7.42
N SER A 170 48.67 1.02 6.24
CA SER A 170 50.11 1.27 6.08
C SER A 170 50.53 2.71 6.40
N GLN A 171 49.62 3.69 6.27
CA GLN A 171 49.87 5.11 6.54
C GLN A 171 49.57 5.54 7.99
N VAL A 172 48.96 4.67 8.82
CA VAL A 172 48.81 4.90 10.27
C VAL A 172 49.91 4.12 11.02
N PRO A 173 51.14 4.63 11.13
CA PRO A 173 52.18 4.01 11.94
C PRO A 173 51.77 4.08 13.42
N GLY A 174 51.76 2.93 14.11
CA GLY A 174 51.52 2.86 15.56
C GLY A 174 50.27 2.08 16.01
N ILE A 175 49.43 1.56 15.10
CA ILE A 175 48.33 0.65 15.52
C ILE A 175 48.90 -0.61 16.20
N ASN A 176 50.01 -1.16 15.69
CA ASN A 176 50.68 -2.32 16.30
C ASN A 176 51.23 -2.00 17.70
N THR A 177 51.66 -0.77 17.97
CA THR A 177 52.15 -0.35 19.30
C THR A 177 51.02 -0.05 20.28
N LEU A 178 49.88 0.45 19.81
CA LEU A 178 48.66 0.63 20.62
C LEU A 178 48.02 -0.71 20.99
N ILE A 179 47.91 -1.65 20.04
CA ILE A 179 47.38 -3.01 20.28
C ILE A 179 48.27 -3.77 21.29
N THR A 180 49.59 -3.67 21.18
CA THR A 180 50.52 -4.31 22.12
C THR A 180 50.49 -3.67 23.52
N ARG A 181 50.30 -2.35 23.63
CA ARG A 181 50.10 -1.67 24.93
C ARG A 181 48.80 -2.10 25.61
N ILE A 182 47.72 -2.28 24.85
CA ILE A 182 46.42 -2.75 25.37
C ILE A 182 46.52 -4.20 25.87
N SER A 183 47.15 -5.09 25.09
CA SER A 183 47.31 -6.49 25.48
C SER A 183 48.22 -6.67 26.70
N ALA A 184 49.29 -5.87 26.81
CA ALA A 184 50.20 -5.89 27.96
C ALA A 184 49.51 -5.50 29.27
N LYS A 185 48.62 -4.48 29.24
CA LYS A 185 47.83 -4.09 30.43
C LYS A 185 46.90 -5.22 30.87
N LYS A 186 46.16 -5.83 29.93
CA LYS A 186 45.23 -6.93 30.22
C LYS A 186 45.94 -8.15 30.82
N ARG A 187 47.15 -8.47 30.35
CA ARG A 187 47.95 -9.56 30.91
C ARG A 187 48.39 -9.28 32.35
N ARG A 188 48.80 -8.05 32.66
CA ARG A 188 49.18 -7.65 34.02
C ARG A 188 48.00 -7.76 34.99
N ASP A 189 46.83 -7.27 34.57
CA ASP A 189 45.62 -7.34 35.40
C ASP A 189 45.21 -8.80 35.66
N GLY A 190 45.35 -9.68 34.65
CA GLY A 190 45.12 -11.13 34.81
C GLY A 190 46.09 -11.82 35.78
N ILE A 191 47.37 -11.44 35.78
CA ILE A 191 48.38 -11.99 36.72
C ILE A 191 48.05 -11.55 38.16
N ILE A 192 47.65 -10.29 38.37
CA ILE A 192 47.29 -9.77 39.70
C ILE A 192 46.06 -10.51 40.24
N MET A 193 45.01 -10.65 39.43
CA MET A 193 43.79 -11.36 39.83
C MET A 193 44.05 -12.85 40.11
N GLY A 194 44.85 -13.51 39.26
CA GLY A 194 45.23 -14.91 39.46
C GLY A 194 46.06 -15.12 40.72
N GLY A 195 47.01 -14.22 41.01
CA GLY A 195 47.79 -14.24 42.25
C GLY A 195 46.94 -14.04 43.51
N PHE A 196 45.97 -13.12 43.46
CA PHE A 196 45.04 -12.90 44.57
C PHE A 196 44.21 -14.16 44.86
N ILE A 197 43.67 -14.79 43.82
CA ILE A 197 42.89 -16.04 43.95
C ILE A 197 43.75 -17.16 44.53
N ALA A 198 44.97 -17.36 44.02
CA ALA A 198 45.89 -18.39 44.54
C ALA A 198 46.27 -18.16 46.00
N PHE A 199 46.53 -16.91 46.39
CA PHE A 199 46.82 -16.54 47.77
C PHE A 199 45.64 -16.82 48.71
N CYS A 200 44.42 -16.47 48.29
CA CYS A 200 43.20 -16.79 49.05
C CYS A 200 43.04 -18.29 49.27
N PHE A 201 43.32 -19.13 48.26
CA PHE A 201 43.25 -20.59 48.40
C PHE A 201 44.32 -21.15 49.34
N ILE A 202 45.56 -20.64 49.30
CA ILE A 202 46.63 -21.06 50.21
C ILE A 202 46.30 -20.69 51.66
N LEU A 203 45.83 -19.46 51.90
CA LEU A 203 45.40 -19.04 53.24
C LEU A 203 44.24 -19.90 53.75
N PHE A 204 43.25 -20.18 52.91
CA PHE A 204 42.13 -21.04 53.29
C PHE A 204 42.59 -22.45 53.66
N PHE A 205 43.53 -23.02 52.90
CA PHE A 205 44.09 -24.34 53.19
C PHE A 205 44.93 -24.37 54.47
N PHE A 206 45.63 -23.29 54.81
CA PHE A 206 46.49 -23.24 55.99
C PHE A 206 45.74 -22.86 57.28
N LEU A 207 44.60 -22.15 57.15
CA LEU A 207 43.76 -21.72 58.27
C LEU A 207 42.62 -22.72 58.58
N SER A 208 42.38 -23.70 57.70
CA SER A 208 41.46 -24.82 57.91
C SER A 208 42.20 -26.06 58.40
#